data_AF-A0A5C9EYF2-F1
#
_entry.id   AF-A0A5C9EYF2-F1
#
_cell.length_a   1.000
_cell.length_b   1.000
_cell.length_c   1.000
_cell.angle_alpha   90.00
_cell.angle_beta   90.00
_cell.angle_gamma   90.00
#
_symmetry.space_group_name_H-M   'P 1'
#
loop_
_entity.id
_entity.type
_entity.pdbx_description
1 polymer ?
#
loop_
_entity_poly.entity_id
_entity_poly.type
_entity_poly.pdbx_seq_one_letter_code
_entity_poly.pdbx_strand_id
1 'polypeptide(L)'
;MSVITEQKSTQNPERKSEVKESRRTFSEDEIDQIVEEHNEGNVSKEINKLMKQYEDETGKYAVWRGQITEGFKTYLMGGKIYDRDKERISLYVSETTKDKWQQFIKEESYSTISKLIRESVNYYIDEQTSAITNGNFRMNIEAISNISHALKEPLTTIKGFSQLLLENNKDELRPEVLSKIENIFEQSLLLETKIKNILDDITVEGSKYDILLIEDDLATIRLLTSYFESKGFTCKGVISGTKGIEELKHAQPKLILLDIILPDLSGYDLCKMIKSDKKLHDIPVYLLTAIPGSEVQKKLNDIKADGYILKPFDFSDFKPLFKYLN
;
A
#
# COMPACT_ATOMS: atom_id res chain seq x y z
N MET A 1 16.74 -0.78 22.44
CA MET A 1 15.86 0.36 22.10
C MET A 1 14.84 0.46 23.21
N SER A 2 14.79 1.59 23.91
CA SER A 2 13.83 1.81 24.99
C SER A 2 12.91 2.93 24.55
N VAL A 3 11.61 2.64 24.44
CA VAL A 3 10.59 3.64 24.15
C VAL A 3 10.10 4.17 25.49
N ILE A 4 10.35 5.44 25.76
CA ILE A 4 9.82 6.14 26.95
C ILE A 4 8.93 7.26 26.44
N THR A 5 7.65 7.21 26.83
CA THR A 5 6.67 8.27 26.62
C THR A 5 6.75 9.26 27.76
N GLU A 6 7.34 10.44 27.53
CA GLU A 6 7.23 11.56 28.49
C GLU A 6 5.87 12.25 28.32
N GLN A 7 5.03 12.19 29.36
CA GLN A 7 3.88 13.07 29.51
C GLN A 7 4.33 14.41 30.08
N LYS A 8 4.05 15.52 29.39
CA LYS A 8 3.91 16.82 30.06
C LYS A 8 2.44 17.10 30.32
N SER A 9 2.10 17.15 31.60
CA SER A 9 0.92 17.80 32.16
C SER A 9 0.96 19.29 31.84
N THR A 10 -0.13 19.88 31.32
CA THR A 10 -0.99 20.84 32.05
C THR A 10 -2.12 21.38 31.17
N GLN A 11 -3.35 21.25 31.68
CA GLN A 11 -4.54 22.13 31.61
C GLN A 11 -4.88 22.91 30.32
N ASN A 12 -6.04 22.58 29.76
CA ASN A 12 -6.83 23.40 28.83
C ASN A 12 -7.41 24.64 29.55
N PRO A 13 -7.59 25.80 28.87
CA PRO A 13 -8.96 26.13 28.48
C PRO A 13 -9.10 26.84 27.12
N GLU A 14 -10.22 26.56 26.46
CA GLU A 14 -10.84 27.28 25.34
C GLU A 14 -10.45 28.77 25.23
N ARG A 15 -9.86 29.19 24.09
CA ARG A 15 -9.86 30.60 23.65
C ARG A 15 -10.04 30.76 22.14
N LYS A 16 -11.30 31.03 21.80
CA LYS A 16 -11.82 32.04 20.86
C LYS A 16 -10.95 32.41 19.65
N SER A 17 -11.47 32.01 18.49
CA SER A 17 -11.39 32.76 17.23
C SER A 17 -11.85 34.22 17.40
N GLU A 18 -11.20 35.12 16.64
CA GLU A 18 -11.54 36.53 16.36
C GLU A 18 -11.05 37.59 17.36
N VAL A 19 -10.00 38.35 17.01
CA VAL A 19 -9.99 39.72 16.43
C VAL A 19 -8.57 40.00 15.88
N LYS A 20 -8.41 40.24 14.57
CA LYS A 20 -7.13 40.65 13.96
C LYS A 20 -6.99 42.17 14.04
N GLU A 21 -6.26 42.67 15.04
CA GLU A 21 -5.54 43.93 14.86
C GLU A 21 -4.47 43.73 13.78
N SER A 22 -4.34 44.70 12.88
CA SER A 22 -3.29 44.73 11.84
C SER A 22 -1.93 44.87 12.51
N ARG A 23 -1.28 43.76 12.84
CA ARG A 23 0.06 43.74 13.45
C ARG A 23 1.11 44.07 12.42
N ARG A 24 2.13 44.85 12.82
CA ARG A 24 3.33 45.06 12.01
C ARG A 24 3.99 43.71 11.75
N THR A 25 4.23 43.41 10.48
CA THR A 25 5.01 42.25 10.04
C THR A 25 6.46 42.66 9.85
N PHE A 26 7.38 41.76 10.14
CA PHE A 26 8.82 41.95 10.00
C PHE A 26 9.32 41.16 8.80
N SER A 27 10.28 41.73 8.07
CA SER A 27 11.05 41.04 7.02
C SER A 27 12.05 40.05 7.62
N GLU A 28 12.61 39.14 6.80
CA GLU A 28 13.63 38.19 7.26
C GLU A 28 14.87 38.91 7.81
N ASP A 29 15.34 39.97 7.14
CA ASP A 29 16.49 40.78 7.58
C ASP A 29 16.24 41.45 8.95
N GLU A 30 15.03 41.98 9.18
CA GLU A 30 14.65 42.55 10.48
C GLU A 30 14.61 41.46 11.58
N ILE A 31 14.20 40.24 11.25
CA ILE A 31 14.16 39.12 12.21
C ILE A 31 15.55 38.66 12.58
N ASP A 32 16.47 38.59 11.62
CA ASP A 32 17.87 38.23 11.89
C ASP A 32 18.53 39.26 12.80
N GLN A 33 18.27 40.56 12.57
CA GLN A 33 18.71 41.61 13.49
C GLN A 33 18.11 41.44 14.90
N ILE A 34 16.83 41.09 15.01
CA ILE A 34 16.18 40.82 16.31
C ILE A 34 16.84 39.62 17.03
N VAL A 35 17.25 38.59 16.29
CA VAL A 35 17.95 37.43 16.83
C VAL A 35 19.34 37.80 17.34
N GLU A 36 20.07 38.64 16.60
CA GLU A 36 21.37 39.17 17.03
C GLU A 36 21.24 40.02 18.30
N GLU A 37 20.31 40.99 18.31
CA GLU A 37 20.02 41.82 19.48
C GLU A 37 19.63 40.99 20.70
N HIS A 38 18.93 39.88 20.50
CA HIS A 38 18.59 38.94 21.57
C HIS A 38 19.79 38.20 22.14
N ASN A 39 20.70 37.73 21.28
CA ASN A 39 21.92 37.08 21.73
C ASN A 39 22.85 38.03 22.50
N GLU A 40 22.80 39.32 22.18
CA GLU A 40 23.54 40.38 22.87
C GLU A 40 22.83 40.90 24.14
N GLY A 41 21.61 40.47 24.41
CA GLY A 41 20.81 40.92 25.55
C GLY A 41 20.20 42.32 25.39
N ASN A 42 20.17 42.85 24.17
CA ASN A 42 19.75 44.22 23.83
C ASN A 42 18.35 44.28 23.18
N VAL A 43 17.51 43.27 23.40
CA VAL A 43 16.16 43.19 22.80
C VAL A 43 15.33 44.42 23.12
N SER A 44 14.77 45.06 22.09
CA SER A 44 13.93 46.23 22.26
C SER A 44 12.66 45.94 23.10
N LYS A 45 12.12 46.97 23.74
CA LYS A 45 10.86 46.85 24.51
C LYS A 45 9.67 46.44 23.64
N GLU A 46 9.69 46.80 22.36
CA GLU A 46 8.66 46.44 21.38
C GLU A 46 8.68 44.92 21.13
N ILE A 47 9.86 44.35 20.90
CA ILE A 47 10.00 42.90 20.68
C ILE A 47 9.66 42.10 21.93
N ASN A 48 10.06 42.55 23.12
CA ASN A 48 9.66 41.91 24.38
C ASN A 48 8.14 41.88 24.57
N LYS A 49 7.44 42.94 24.15
CA LYS A 49 5.97 42.98 24.18
C LYS A 49 5.36 41.97 23.19
N LEU A 50 5.93 41.85 22.00
CA LEU A 50 5.49 40.86 20.99
C LEU A 50 5.77 39.43 21.43
N MET A 51 6.92 39.16 22.07
CA MET A 51 7.25 37.86 22.66
C MET A 51 6.19 37.43 23.67
N LYS A 52 5.87 38.32 24.61
CA LYS A 52 4.84 38.05 25.61
C LYS A 52 3.46 37.84 24.98
N GLN A 53 3.12 38.65 23.97
CA GLN A 53 1.86 38.52 23.25
C GLN A 53 1.76 37.17 22.51
N TYR A 54 2.83 36.73 21.86
CA TYR A 54 2.92 35.41 21.24
C TYR A 54 2.73 34.29 22.27
N GLU A 55 3.40 34.39 23.42
CA GLU A 55 3.30 33.42 24.51
C GLU A 55 1.87 33.33 25.06
N ASP A 56 1.24 34.48 25.31
CA ASP A 56 -0.14 34.57 25.83
C ASP A 56 -1.18 34.05 24.82
N GLU A 57 -0.97 34.29 23.52
CA GLU A 57 -1.91 33.88 22.46
C GLU A 57 -1.80 32.41 22.07
N THR A 58 -0.61 31.83 22.20
CA THR A 58 -0.30 30.52 21.63
C THR A 58 0.01 29.46 22.68
N GLY A 59 0.29 29.88 23.92
CA GLY A 59 0.81 29.02 24.98
C GLY A 59 2.23 28.50 24.71
N LYS A 60 2.92 28.99 23.66
CA LYS A 60 4.27 28.54 23.25
C LYS A 60 5.30 29.59 23.61
N TYR A 61 6.49 29.15 24.02
CA TYR A 61 7.60 30.04 24.36
C TYR A 61 8.15 30.79 23.14
N ALA A 62 8.28 32.11 23.25
CA ALA A 62 8.96 32.92 22.24
C ALA A 62 10.47 32.66 22.26
N VAL A 63 11.01 32.36 23.44
CA VAL A 63 12.42 31.98 23.65
C VAL A 63 12.49 30.62 24.33
N TRP A 64 13.19 29.66 23.73
CA TRP A 64 13.39 28.33 24.29
C TRP A 64 14.88 28.00 24.37
N ARG A 65 15.36 27.65 25.57
CA ARG A 65 16.79 27.40 25.86
C ARG A 65 17.70 28.56 25.41
N GLY A 66 17.24 29.80 25.60
CA GLY A 66 17.99 31.00 25.25
C GLY A 66 17.91 31.42 23.79
N GLN A 67 17.29 30.64 22.90
CA GLN A 67 17.13 30.98 21.48
C GLN A 67 15.71 31.39 21.14
N ILE A 68 15.56 32.38 20.26
CA ILE A 68 14.26 32.74 19.67
C ILE A 68 13.73 31.56 18.86
N THR A 69 12.47 31.17 19.11
CA THR A 69 11.85 30.02 18.45
C THR A 69 11.41 30.35 17.03
N GLU A 70 11.48 29.37 16.12
CA GLU A 70 10.94 29.49 14.75
C GLU A 70 9.45 29.81 14.73
N GLY A 71 8.73 29.37 15.76
CA GLY A 71 7.32 29.72 15.95
C GLY A 71 7.11 31.22 16.15
N PHE A 72 7.98 31.86 16.93
CA PHE A 72 7.94 33.30 17.13
C PHE A 72 8.42 34.07 15.89
N LYS A 73 9.46 33.61 15.19
CA LYS A 73 9.87 34.21 13.90
C LYS A 73 8.74 34.18 12.87
N THR A 74 8.07 33.03 12.74
CA THR A 74 6.90 32.87 11.85
C THR A 74 5.75 33.80 12.24
N TYR A 75 5.55 34.02 13.55
CA TYR A 75 4.55 34.96 14.06
C TYR A 75 4.87 36.42 13.68
N LEU A 76 6.14 36.83 13.79
CA LEU A 76 6.59 38.17 13.40
C LEU A 76 6.40 38.43 11.89
N MET A 77 6.51 37.39 11.05
CA MET A 77 6.23 37.50 9.61
C MET A 77 4.73 37.53 9.26
N GLY A 78 3.83 37.44 10.26
CA GLY A 78 2.38 37.35 10.03
C GLY A 78 1.92 35.97 9.54
N GLY A 79 2.76 34.95 9.65
CA GLY A 79 2.45 33.58 9.28
C GLY A 79 1.36 32.96 10.16
N LYS A 80 0.60 32.01 9.61
CA LYS A 80 -0.38 31.24 10.40
C LYS A 80 0.36 30.37 11.42
N ILE A 81 0.08 30.59 12.70
CA ILE A 81 0.53 29.69 13.75
C ILE A 81 -0.41 28.48 13.76
N TYR A 82 0.13 27.34 13.41
CA TYR A 82 -0.59 26.08 13.54
C TYR A 82 -0.49 25.60 14.98
N ASP A 83 -1.64 25.35 15.60
CA ASP A 83 -1.66 24.49 16.76
C ASP A 83 -1.37 23.06 16.29
N ARG A 84 -0.29 22.50 16.81
CA ARG A 84 0.19 21.17 16.43
C ARG A 84 0.55 20.52 17.74
N ASP A 85 -0.48 20.05 18.44
CA ASP A 85 -0.40 18.92 19.36
C ASP A 85 0.09 17.70 18.57
N LYS A 86 1.36 17.72 18.21
CA LYS A 86 2.05 16.58 17.65
C LYS A 86 2.68 15.88 18.83
N GLU A 87 2.05 14.80 19.28
CA GLU A 87 2.76 13.74 19.98
C GLU A 87 4.02 13.40 19.18
N ARG A 88 5.19 13.69 19.76
CA ARG A 88 6.47 13.40 19.13
C ARG A 88 6.96 12.07 19.69
N ILE A 89 7.03 11.07 18.82
CA ILE A 89 7.81 9.87 19.11
C ILE A 89 9.28 10.28 19.01
N SER A 90 9.98 10.25 20.14
CA SER A 90 11.42 10.54 20.21
C SER A 90 12.18 9.22 20.27
N LEU A 91 13.12 9.03 19.35
CA LEU A 91 14.01 7.88 19.34
C LEU A 91 15.29 8.24 20.10
N TYR A 92 15.50 7.59 21.25
CA TYR A 92 16.76 7.71 21.99
C TYR A 92 17.83 6.84 21.32
N VAL A 93 18.89 7.49 20.85
CA VAL A 93 20.06 6.86 20.23
C VAL A 93 21.31 7.24 21.01
N SER A 94 22.38 6.44 20.88
CA SER A 94 23.66 6.77 21.51
C SER A 94 24.21 8.10 20.96
N GLU A 95 25.01 8.80 21.76
CA GLU A 95 25.62 10.08 21.36
C GLU A 95 26.43 9.93 20.06
N THR A 96 27.20 8.85 19.94
CA THR A 96 27.93 8.52 18.70
C THR A 96 27.03 8.33 17.48
N THR A 97 25.82 7.77 17.65
CA THR A 97 24.85 7.58 16.56
C THR A 97 24.22 8.92 16.17
N LYS A 98 23.91 9.75 17.16
CA LYS A 98 23.39 11.11 16.93
C LYS A 98 24.40 11.96 16.16
N ASP A 99 25.68 11.91 16.52
CA ASP A 99 26.72 12.72 15.87
C ASP A 99 26.92 12.30 14.42
N LYS A 100 27.01 10.99 14.15
CA LYS A 100 27.03 10.45 12.78
C LYS A 100 25.83 10.91 11.96
N TRP A 101 24.65 10.95 12.58
CA TRP A 101 23.44 11.36 11.90
C TRP A 101 23.38 12.86 11.59
N GLN A 102 23.84 13.68 12.53
CA GLN A 102 23.96 15.13 12.32
C GLN A 102 24.99 15.46 11.25
N GLN A 103 26.10 14.70 11.20
CA GLN A 103 27.11 14.84 10.16
C GLN A 103 26.53 14.47 8.78
N PHE A 104 25.88 13.31 8.67
CA PHE A 104 25.22 12.87 7.43
C PHE A 104 24.20 13.90 6.90
N ILE A 105 23.35 14.44 7.77
CA ILE A 105 22.36 15.47 7.40
C ILE A 105 23.04 16.74 6.86
N LYS A 106 24.16 17.16 7.45
CA LYS A 106 24.92 18.33 6.99
C LYS A 106 25.57 18.09 5.63
N GLU A 107 26.13 16.90 5.41
CA GLU A 107 26.81 16.54 4.17
C GLU A 107 25.82 16.38 3.00
N GLU A 108 24.68 15.74 3.25
CA GLU A 108 23.69 15.37 2.22
C GLU A 108 22.53 16.38 2.08
N SER A 109 22.58 17.53 2.77
CA SER A 109 21.58 18.62 2.67
C SER A 109 20.11 18.24 2.97
N TYR A 110 19.88 17.20 3.78
CA TYR A 110 18.53 16.80 4.19
C TYR A 110 18.11 17.46 5.50
N SER A 111 17.12 18.35 5.48
CA SER A 111 16.70 19.09 6.69
C SER A 111 16.03 18.25 7.78
N THR A 112 15.50 17.06 7.45
CA THR A 112 14.82 16.16 8.41
C THR A 112 14.88 14.70 7.95
N ILE A 113 14.79 13.76 8.90
CA ILE A 113 14.58 12.32 8.62
C ILE A 113 13.35 12.10 7.73
N SER A 114 12.26 12.83 7.96
CA SER A 114 11.04 12.71 7.15
C SER A 114 11.25 13.16 5.70
N LYS A 115 12.11 14.15 5.46
CA LYS A 115 12.50 14.56 4.11
C LYS A 115 13.32 13.46 3.46
N LEU A 116 14.33 12.92 4.15
CA LEU A 116 15.12 11.80 3.64
C LEU A 116 14.25 10.60 3.28
N ILE A 117 13.39 10.12 4.18
CA ILE A 117 12.51 8.98 3.91
C ILE A 117 11.65 9.24 2.67
N ARG A 118 11.09 10.45 2.56
CA ARG A 118 10.27 10.82 1.40
C ARG A 118 11.06 10.80 0.10
N GLU A 119 12.25 11.38 0.09
CA GLU A 119 13.13 11.40 -1.08
C GLU A 119 13.62 9.98 -1.44
N SER A 120 13.96 9.15 -0.46
CA SER A 120 14.36 7.76 -0.69
C SER A 120 13.20 6.91 -1.22
N VAL A 121 11.98 7.11 -0.70
CA VAL A 121 10.78 6.44 -1.21
C VAL A 121 10.46 6.90 -2.63
N ASN A 122 10.54 8.21 -2.90
CA ASN A 122 10.34 8.75 -4.24
C ASN A 122 11.41 8.21 -5.22
N TYR A 123 12.68 8.20 -4.82
CA TYR A 123 13.77 7.64 -5.61
C TYR A 123 13.53 6.16 -5.93
N TYR A 124 13.13 5.37 -4.94
CA TYR A 124 12.77 3.97 -5.15
C TYR A 124 11.61 3.84 -6.14
N ILE A 125 10.55 4.62 -5.96
CA ILE A 125 9.40 4.62 -6.89
C ILE A 125 9.86 5.01 -8.31
N ASP A 126 10.67 6.05 -8.46
CA ASP A 126 11.15 6.56 -9.75
C ASP A 126 12.12 5.59 -10.44
N GLU A 127 12.99 4.90 -9.68
CA GLU A 127 13.87 3.84 -10.18
C GLU A 127 13.04 2.65 -10.70
N GLN A 128 12.08 2.19 -9.90
CA GLN A 128 11.17 1.12 -10.30
C GLN A 128 10.30 1.53 -11.51
N THR A 129 9.90 2.81 -11.59
CA THR A 129 9.11 3.36 -12.72
C THR A 129 9.95 3.58 -13.99
N SER A 130 11.24 3.87 -13.85
CA SER A 130 12.17 4.00 -14.99
C SER A 130 12.54 2.64 -15.59
N ALA A 131 12.58 1.57 -14.78
CA ALA A 131 12.67 0.20 -15.28
C ALA A 131 11.42 -0.22 -16.09
N ILE A 132 10.25 0.39 -15.81
CA ILE A 132 8.97 0.10 -16.48
C ILE A 132 8.89 0.72 -17.90
N THR A 133 9.57 1.84 -18.16
CA THR A 133 9.46 2.56 -19.45
C THR A 133 10.34 1.99 -20.57
N ASN A 134 11.36 1.18 -20.24
CA ASN A 134 12.26 0.55 -21.21
C ASN A 134 11.89 -0.92 -21.49
N GLY A 135 10.73 -1.13 -22.13
CA GLY A 135 10.44 -2.33 -22.93
C GLY A 135 9.94 -3.58 -22.18
N ASN A 136 8.77 -4.06 -22.62
CA ASN A 136 8.04 -5.27 -22.21
C ASN A 136 7.11 -5.13 -20.99
N PHE A 137 5.81 -5.04 -21.27
CA PHE A 137 4.68 -5.11 -20.34
C PHE A 137 4.77 -6.27 -19.31
N ARG A 138 5.46 -7.37 -19.62
CA ARG A 138 5.71 -8.49 -18.70
C ARG A 138 6.57 -8.12 -17.48
N MET A 139 7.53 -7.20 -17.59
CA MET A 139 8.35 -6.76 -16.44
C MET A 139 7.56 -5.92 -15.42
N ASN A 140 6.45 -5.31 -15.84
CA ASN A 140 5.64 -4.44 -14.99
C ASN A 140 4.85 -5.23 -13.92
N ILE A 141 4.38 -6.44 -14.26
CA ILE A 141 3.59 -7.27 -13.33
C ILE A 141 4.45 -7.80 -12.17
N GLU A 142 5.67 -8.25 -12.46
CA GLU A 142 6.61 -8.68 -11.42
C GLU A 142 7.05 -7.51 -10.53
N ALA A 143 7.35 -6.34 -11.12
CA ALA A 143 7.71 -5.14 -10.36
C ALA A 143 6.57 -4.69 -9.43
N ILE A 144 5.32 -4.66 -9.93
CA ILE A 144 4.14 -4.29 -9.16
C ILE A 144 3.82 -5.34 -8.07
N SER A 145 3.99 -6.63 -8.37
CA SER A 145 3.84 -7.71 -7.39
C SER A 145 4.87 -7.60 -6.27
N ASN A 146 6.13 -7.33 -6.62
CA ASN A 146 7.22 -7.11 -5.66
C ASN A 146 6.97 -5.88 -4.78
N ILE A 147 6.52 -4.76 -5.37
CA ILE A 147 6.14 -3.55 -4.62
C ILE A 147 4.97 -3.86 -3.67
N SER A 148 3.97 -4.60 -4.13
CA SER A 148 2.84 -4.99 -3.28
C SER A 148 3.27 -5.87 -2.11
N HIS A 149 4.11 -6.88 -2.35
CA HIS A 149 4.68 -7.71 -1.29
C HIS A 149 5.48 -6.88 -0.27
N ALA A 150 6.36 -5.99 -0.75
CA ALA A 150 7.16 -5.11 0.10
C ALA A 150 6.31 -4.14 0.94
N LEU A 151 5.12 -3.74 0.44
CA LEU A 151 4.17 -2.92 1.20
C LEU A 151 3.30 -3.75 2.16
N LYS A 152 3.00 -5.01 1.82
CA LYS A 152 2.13 -5.88 2.60
C LYS A 152 2.79 -6.40 3.87
N GLU A 153 4.10 -6.63 3.87
CA GLU A 153 4.86 -7.06 5.06
C GLU A 153 4.81 -6.05 6.23
N PRO A 154 5.18 -4.77 6.04
CA PRO A 154 5.09 -3.78 7.11
C PRO A 154 3.64 -3.53 7.50
N LEU A 155 2.70 -3.58 6.55
CA LEU A 155 1.27 -3.38 6.81
C LEU A 155 0.68 -4.51 7.68
N THR A 156 1.04 -5.75 7.39
CA THR A 156 0.64 -6.94 8.17
C THR A 156 1.15 -6.83 9.60
N THR A 157 2.37 -6.32 9.77
CA THR A 157 2.98 -6.08 11.08
C THR A 157 2.25 -4.98 11.85
N ILE A 158 1.96 -3.85 11.20
CA ILE A 158 1.21 -2.73 11.80
C ILE A 158 -0.19 -3.17 12.22
N LYS A 159 -0.90 -3.89 11.34
CA LYS A 159 -2.23 -4.46 11.59
C LYS A 159 -2.21 -5.46 12.75
N GLY A 160 -1.23 -6.36 12.77
CA GLY A 160 -1.11 -7.37 13.82
C GLY A 160 -0.84 -6.75 15.19
N PHE A 161 0.08 -5.79 15.29
CA PHE A 161 0.35 -5.13 16.56
C PHE A 161 -0.80 -4.23 17.03
N SER A 162 -1.45 -3.49 16.14
CA SER A 162 -2.62 -2.70 16.51
C SER A 162 -3.77 -3.59 16.96
N GLN A 163 -4.02 -4.70 16.28
CA GLN A 163 -5.01 -5.70 16.69
C GLN A 163 -4.70 -6.29 18.08
N LEU A 164 -3.46 -6.73 18.32
CA LEU A 164 -3.06 -7.27 19.63
C LEU A 164 -3.26 -6.28 20.78
N LEU A 165 -2.97 -4.99 20.55
CA LEU A 165 -3.19 -3.93 21.54
C LEU A 165 -4.69 -3.70 21.79
N LEU A 166 -5.52 -3.78 20.74
CA LEU A 166 -6.98 -3.64 20.84
C LEU A 166 -7.65 -4.85 21.51
N GLU A 167 -7.09 -6.05 21.37
CA GLU A 167 -7.66 -7.28 21.94
C GLU A 167 -7.20 -7.52 23.38
N ASN A 168 -5.93 -7.27 23.70
CA ASN A 168 -5.33 -7.69 24.97
C ASN A 168 -5.14 -6.57 26.00
N ASN A 169 -5.08 -5.31 25.57
CA ASN A 169 -4.76 -4.18 26.44
C ASN A 169 -5.81 -3.07 26.41
N LYS A 170 -6.99 -3.33 25.82
CA LYS A 170 -8.04 -2.33 25.60
C LYS A 170 -8.42 -1.56 26.87
N ASP A 171 -8.58 -2.29 27.98
CA ASP A 171 -9.04 -1.73 29.25
C ASP A 171 -7.94 -0.98 30.02
N GLU A 172 -6.68 -1.16 29.63
CA GLU A 172 -5.50 -0.51 30.24
C GLU A 172 -5.11 0.79 29.49
N LEU A 173 -5.70 1.02 28.31
CA LEU A 173 -5.36 2.14 27.44
C LEU A 173 -6.26 3.34 27.70
N ARG A 174 -5.68 4.54 27.65
CA ARG A 174 -6.46 5.79 27.69
C ARG A 174 -7.36 5.89 26.46
N PRO A 175 -8.57 6.49 26.57
CA PRO A 175 -9.51 6.60 25.45
C PRO A 175 -8.93 7.26 24.19
N GLU A 176 -8.08 8.28 24.36
CA GLU A 176 -7.40 8.98 23.26
C GLU A 176 -6.40 8.08 22.52
N VAL A 177 -5.71 7.21 23.25
CA VAL A 177 -4.75 6.25 22.69
C VAL A 177 -5.49 5.12 22.00
N LEU A 178 -6.57 4.64 22.61
CA LEU A 178 -7.45 3.63 22.02
C LEU A 178 -7.99 4.10 20.66
N SER A 179 -8.55 5.31 20.59
CA SER A 179 -9.07 5.89 19.34
C SER A 179 -8.00 6.00 18.24
N LYS A 180 -6.74 6.31 18.61
CA LYS A 180 -5.63 6.34 17.66
C LYS A 180 -5.25 4.95 17.15
N ILE A 181 -5.23 3.95 18.03
CA ILE A 181 -4.92 2.57 17.65
C ILE A 181 -6.03 1.99 16.76
N GLU A 182 -7.31 2.27 17.08
CA GLU A 182 -8.45 1.93 16.23
C GLU A 182 -8.31 2.57 14.84
N ASN A 183 -7.97 3.86 14.77
CA ASN A 183 -7.71 4.53 13.50
C ASN A 183 -6.57 3.87 12.71
N ILE A 184 -5.45 3.54 13.36
CA ILE A 184 -4.31 2.85 12.72
C ILE A 184 -4.75 1.49 12.15
N PHE A 185 -5.53 0.71 12.93
CA PHE A 185 -6.05 -0.58 12.48
C PHE A 185 -6.99 -0.42 11.26
N GLU A 186 -7.97 0.48 11.33
CA GLU A 186 -8.90 0.74 10.24
C GLU A 186 -8.20 1.25 8.97
N GLN A 187 -7.23 2.16 9.09
CA GLN A 187 -6.43 2.62 7.96
C GLN A 187 -5.56 1.50 7.38
N SER A 188 -5.09 0.56 8.20
CA SER A 188 -4.33 -0.58 7.71
C SER A 188 -5.17 -1.52 6.84
N LEU A 189 -6.42 -1.79 7.25
CA LEU A 189 -7.39 -2.57 6.47
C LEU A 189 -7.76 -1.88 5.15
N LEU A 190 -7.99 -0.57 5.20
CA LEU A 190 -8.31 0.23 4.02
C LEU A 190 -7.16 0.19 3.00
N LEU A 191 -5.92 0.34 3.48
CA LEU A 191 -4.74 0.30 2.62
C LEU A 191 -4.51 -1.09 2.03
N GLU A 192 -4.70 -2.15 2.83
CA GLU A 192 -4.60 -3.54 2.36
C GLU A 192 -5.60 -3.81 1.23
N THR A 193 -6.84 -3.34 1.40
CA THR A 193 -7.89 -3.45 0.39
C THR A 193 -7.55 -2.67 -0.87
N LYS A 194 -7.02 -1.44 -0.75
CA LYS A 194 -6.60 -0.64 -1.90
C LYS A 194 -5.45 -1.30 -2.66
N ILE A 195 -4.45 -1.84 -1.97
CA ILE A 195 -3.34 -2.56 -2.60
C ILE A 195 -3.87 -3.78 -3.35
N LYS A 196 -4.79 -4.53 -2.74
CA LYS A 196 -5.42 -5.68 -3.39
C LYS A 196 -6.21 -5.26 -4.64
N ASN A 197 -7.04 -4.23 -4.53
CA ASN A 197 -7.80 -3.72 -5.68
C ASN A 197 -6.90 -3.20 -6.79
N ILE A 198 -5.80 -2.50 -6.47
CA ILE A 198 -4.83 -2.04 -7.46
C ILE A 198 -4.15 -3.23 -8.15
N LEU A 199 -3.78 -4.27 -7.40
CA LEU A 199 -3.26 -5.51 -7.98
C LEU A 199 -4.28 -6.19 -8.89
N ASP A 200 -5.53 -6.26 -8.45
CA ASP A 200 -6.64 -6.83 -9.21
C ASP A 200 -6.84 -5.99 -10.49
N ASP A 201 -6.88 -4.66 -10.41
CA ASP A 201 -7.03 -3.72 -11.53
C ASP A 201 -5.87 -3.78 -12.55
N ILE A 202 -4.62 -3.90 -12.07
CA ILE A 202 -3.43 -4.07 -12.91
C ILE A 202 -3.43 -5.43 -13.61
N THR A 203 -4.02 -6.46 -12.98
CA THR A 203 -4.28 -7.74 -13.67
C THR A 203 -5.48 -7.68 -14.64
N VAL A 204 -6.29 -6.63 -14.59
CA VAL A 204 -7.56 -6.50 -15.35
C VAL A 204 -7.44 -5.58 -16.58
N GLU A 205 -6.49 -4.63 -16.63
CA GLU A 205 -6.22 -3.87 -17.87
C GLU A 205 -5.45 -4.71 -18.90
N GLY A 206 -6.17 -5.60 -19.57
CA GLY A 206 -5.71 -6.32 -20.76
C GLY A 206 -4.81 -7.52 -20.46
N SER A 207 -5.16 -8.35 -19.48
CA SER A 207 -4.53 -9.66 -19.35
C SER A 207 -4.91 -10.58 -20.52
N LYS A 208 -4.17 -10.47 -21.62
CA LYS A 208 -4.09 -11.52 -22.65
C LYS A 208 -3.28 -12.68 -22.07
N TYR A 209 -3.85 -13.41 -21.12
CA TYR A 209 -3.37 -14.78 -20.91
C TYR A 209 -3.90 -15.66 -22.02
N ASP A 210 -3.02 -16.46 -22.60
CA ASP A 210 -3.39 -17.43 -23.63
C ASP A 210 -4.30 -18.52 -23.04
N ILE A 211 -4.09 -18.86 -21.75
CA ILE A 211 -4.77 -19.97 -21.09
C ILE A 211 -5.36 -19.52 -19.76
N LEU A 212 -6.62 -19.85 -19.52
CA LEU A 212 -7.26 -19.80 -18.20
C LEU A 212 -7.37 -21.22 -17.64
N LEU A 213 -6.78 -21.45 -16.48
CA LEU A 213 -6.88 -22.70 -15.73
C LEU A 213 -7.79 -22.51 -14.52
N ILE A 214 -8.87 -23.27 -14.44
CA ILE A 214 -9.86 -23.24 -13.36
C ILE A 214 -9.78 -24.58 -12.64
N GLU A 215 -9.13 -24.61 -11.48
CA GLU A 215 -8.67 -25.82 -10.78
C GLU A 215 -8.49 -25.49 -9.30
N ASP A 216 -8.96 -26.32 -8.37
CA ASP A 216 -8.87 -26.02 -6.92
C ASP A 216 -7.53 -26.44 -6.30
N ASP A 217 -6.81 -27.39 -6.90
CA ASP A 217 -5.48 -27.80 -6.48
C ASP A 217 -4.37 -26.83 -6.93
N LEU A 218 -3.80 -26.10 -5.97
CA LEU A 218 -2.69 -25.17 -6.18
C LEU A 218 -1.44 -25.85 -6.76
N ALA A 219 -1.19 -27.13 -6.47
CA ALA A 219 -0.04 -27.84 -7.02
C ALA A 219 -0.20 -28.07 -8.52
N THR A 220 -1.39 -28.53 -8.93
CA THR A 220 -1.78 -28.67 -10.34
C THR A 220 -1.74 -27.33 -11.07
N ILE A 221 -2.24 -26.24 -10.47
CA ILE A 221 -2.13 -24.89 -11.04
C ILE A 221 -0.67 -24.54 -11.32
N ARG A 222 0.20 -24.63 -10.30
CA ARG A 222 1.62 -24.28 -10.45
C ARG A 222 2.32 -25.11 -11.51
N LEU A 223 2.02 -26.41 -11.55
CA LEU A 223 2.59 -27.35 -12.51
C LEU A 223 2.22 -26.97 -13.96
N LEU A 224 0.93 -26.77 -14.23
CA LEU A 224 0.44 -26.47 -15.57
C LEU A 224 0.83 -25.07 -16.02
N THR A 225 0.78 -24.07 -15.12
CA THR A 225 1.28 -22.72 -15.41
C THR A 225 2.75 -22.77 -15.81
N SER A 226 3.61 -23.40 -15.01
CA SER A 226 5.05 -23.53 -15.32
C SER A 226 5.29 -24.26 -16.65
N TYR A 227 4.49 -25.31 -16.92
CA TYR A 227 4.60 -26.06 -18.17
C TYR A 227 4.28 -25.19 -19.39
N PHE A 228 3.15 -24.48 -19.41
CA PHE A 228 2.76 -23.65 -20.56
C PHE A 228 3.65 -22.42 -20.73
N GLU A 229 4.11 -21.81 -19.63
CA GLU A 229 5.07 -20.70 -19.65
C GLU A 229 6.42 -21.14 -20.23
N SER A 230 6.89 -22.35 -19.91
CA SER A 230 8.09 -22.92 -20.53
C SER A 230 7.96 -23.13 -22.04
N LYS A 231 6.73 -23.10 -22.58
CA LYS A 231 6.41 -23.18 -24.01
C LYS A 231 6.10 -21.82 -24.63
N GLY A 232 6.22 -20.73 -23.86
CA GLY A 232 6.07 -19.35 -24.31
C GLY A 232 4.67 -18.75 -24.11
N PHE A 233 3.71 -19.51 -23.60
CA PHE A 233 2.32 -19.07 -23.43
C PHE A 233 2.09 -18.47 -22.04
N THR A 234 1.22 -17.47 -21.96
CA THR A 234 0.77 -16.91 -20.67
C THR A 234 -0.38 -17.75 -20.10
N CYS A 235 -0.30 -18.10 -18.82
CA CYS A 235 -1.33 -18.90 -18.14
C CYS A 235 -1.77 -18.24 -16.84
N LYS A 236 -3.08 -18.14 -16.61
CA LYS A 236 -3.67 -17.65 -15.35
C LYS A 236 -4.41 -18.80 -14.68
N GLY A 237 -4.04 -19.11 -13.44
CA GLY A 237 -4.73 -20.10 -12.61
C GLY A 237 -5.68 -19.44 -11.61
N VAL A 238 -6.89 -20.00 -11.47
CA VAL A 238 -7.88 -19.62 -10.47
C VAL A 238 -8.44 -20.84 -9.74
N ILE A 239 -8.68 -20.67 -8.43
CA ILE A 239 -8.97 -21.76 -7.50
C ILE A 239 -10.45 -22.14 -7.34
N SER A 240 -11.33 -21.50 -8.10
CA SER A 240 -12.77 -21.73 -7.97
C SER A 240 -13.50 -21.35 -9.25
N GLY A 241 -14.69 -21.92 -9.46
CA GLY A 241 -15.50 -21.61 -10.62
C GLY A 241 -15.98 -20.16 -10.62
N THR A 242 -16.35 -19.62 -9.44
CA THR A 242 -16.72 -18.21 -9.25
C THR A 242 -15.64 -17.24 -9.72
N LYS A 243 -14.37 -17.50 -9.38
CA LYS A 243 -13.24 -16.71 -9.87
C LYS A 243 -13.04 -16.88 -11.37
N GLY A 244 -13.23 -18.09 -11.91
CA GLY A 244 -13.22 -18.32 -13.35
C GLY A 244 -14.28 -17.50 -14.09
N ILE A 245 -15.50 -17.42 -13.56
CA ILE A 245 -16.58 -16.58 -14.12
C ILE A 245 -16.20 -15.09 -14.07
N GLU A 246 -15.62 -14.64 -12.95
CA GLU A 246 -15.16 -13.27 -12.79
C GLU A 246 -14.10 -12.91 -13.84
N GLU A 247 -13.07 -13.75 -13.99
CA GLU A 247 -12.02 -13.61 -15.00
C GLU A 247 -12.59 -13.52 -16.43
N LEU A 248 -13.55 -14.39 -16.77
CA LEU A 248 -14.16 -14.43 -18.11
C LEU A 248 -15.05 -13.22 -18.44
N LYS A 249 -15.40 -12.38 -17.46
CA LYS A 249 -16.06 -11.08 -17.73
C LYS A 249 -15.09 -10.06 -18.31
N HIS A 250 -13.81 -10.21 -18.01
CA HIS A 250 -12.77 -9.21 -18.27
C HIS A 250 -11.71 -9.67 -19.27
N ALA A 251 -11.57 -10.99 -19.48
CA ALA A 251 -10.61 -11.58 -20.40
C ALA A 251 -11.24 -12.59 -21.37
N GLN A 252 -10.60 -12.76 -22.53
CA GLN A 252 -10.92 -13.80 -23.52
C GLN A 252 -9.67 -14.65 -23.77
N PRO A 253 -9.44 -15.69 -22.95
CA PRO A 253 -8.33 -16.61 -23.19
C PRO A 253 -8.50 -17.34 -24.52
N LYS A 254 -7.39 -17.83 -25.09
CA LYS A 254 -7.41 -18.69 -26.28
C LYS A 254 -7.82 -20.13 -25.95
N LEU A 255 -7.70 -20.54 -24.68
CA LEU A 255 -8.00 -21.88 -24.20
C LEU A 255 -8.42 -21.84 -22.73
N ILE A 256 -9.42 -22.63 -22.37
CA ILE A 256 -9.83 -22.85 -20.98
C ILE A 256 -9.55 -24.31 -20.62
N LEU A 257 -8.81 -24.51 -19.53
CA LEU A 257 -8.64 -25.78 -18.85
C LEU A 257 -9.48 -25.75 -17.58
N LEU A 258 -10.43 -26.68 -17.45
CA LEU A 258 -11.47 -26.60 -16.43
C LEU A 258 -11.61 -27.92 -15.67
N ASP A 259 -11.33 -27.92 -14.37
CA ASP A 259 -11.70 -29.07 -13.54
C ASP A 259 -13.22 -29.24 -13.51
N ILE A 260 -13.66 -30.49 -13.55
CA ILE A 260 -15.06 -30.88 -13.36
C ILE A 260 -15.47 -30.72 -11.90
N ILE A 261 -14.57 -31.03 -10.96
CA ILE A 261 -14.85 -30.99 -9.53
C ILE A 261 -14.23 -29.71 -8.97
N LEU A 262 -15.05 -28.70 -8.72
CA LEU A 262 -14.64 -27.45 -8.07
C LEU A 262 -15.39 -27.30 -6.73
N PRO A 263 -14.86 -26.55 -5.76
CA PRO A 263 -15.42 -26.44 -4.42
C PRO A 263 -16.77 -25.71 -4.35
N ASP A 264 -17.08 -24.86 -5.34
CA ASP A 264 -18.22 -23.94 -5.31
C ASP A 264 -19.29 -24.25 -6.36
N LEU A 265 -18.91 -24.76 -7.53
CA LEU A 265 -19.83 -25.09 -8.60
C LEU A 265 -19.35 -26.25 -9.46
N SER A 266 -20.25 -26.90 -10.18
CA SER A 266 -19.89 -27.99 -11.09
C SER A 266 -19.19 -27.45 -12.34
N GLY A 267 -18.03 -28.00 -12.69
CA GLY A 267 -17.33 -27.65 -13.93
C GLY A 267 -18.15 -27.95 -15.19
N TYR A 268 -19.07 -28.92 -15.14
CA TYR A 268 -20.03 -29.14 -16.23
C TYR A 268 -20.97 -27.96 -16.43
N ASP A 269 -21.47 -27.37 -15.35
CA ASP A 269 -22.40 -26.25 -15.42
C ASP A 269 -21.68 -24.99 -15.87
N LEU A 270 -20.44 -24.79 -15.43
CA LEU A 270 -19.58 -23.71 -15.91
C LEU A 270 -19.28 -23.84 -17.42
N CYS A 271 -18.93 -25.05 -17.89
CA CYS A 271 -18.73 -25.29 -19.32
C CYS A 271 -19.98 -24.94 -20.14
N LYS A 272 -21.17 -25.38 -19.70
CA LYS A 272 -22.43 -25.03 -20.36
C LYS A 272 -22.67 -23.54 -20.40
N MET A 273 -22.39 -22.83 -19.31
CA MET A 273 -22.50 -21.38 -19.23
C MET A 273 -21.58 -20.71 -20.25
N ILE A 274 -20.31 -21.09 -20.29
CA ILE A 274 -19.31 -20.58 -21.24
C ILE A 274 -19.77 -20.81 -22.68
N LYS A 275 -20.18 -22.04 -23.00
CA LYS A 275 -20.62 -22.42 -24.36
C LYS A 275 -21.97 -21.86 -24.78
N SER A 276 -22.73 -21.28 -23.85
CA SER A 276 -23.99 -20.60 -24.14
C SER A 276 -23.84 -19.08 -24.26
N ASP A 277 -22.70 -18.52 -23.84
CA ASP A 277 -22.42 -17.09 -23.90
C ASP A 277 -21.94 -16.68 -25.30
N LYS A 278 -22.55 -15.64 -25.87
CA LYS A 278 -22.27 -15.13 -27.23
C LYS A 278 -20.83 -14.67 -27.45
N LYS A 279 -20.10 -14.29 -26.39
CA LYS A 279 -18.72 -13.82 -26.46
C LYS A 279 -17.71 -14.90 -26.14
N LEU A 280 -18.12 -15.96 -25.43
CA LEU A 280 -17.21 -16.98 -24.91
C LEU A 280 -17.36 -18.33 -25.61
N HIS A 281 -18.45 -18.58 -26.36
CA HIS A 281 -18.74 -19.91 -26.90
C HIS A 281 -17.67 -20.46 -27.84
N ASP A 282 -16.96 -19.59 -28.54
CA ASP A 282 -15.89 -19.95 -29.47
C ASP A 282 -14.58 -20.31 -28.78
N ILE A 283 -14.42 -19.97 -27.49
CA ILE A 283 -13.22 -20.30 -26.73
C ILE A 283 -13.22 -21.82 -26.48
N PRO A 284 -12.18 -22.55 -26.90
CA PRO A 284 -12.03 -23.97 -26.61
C PRO A 284 -12.01 -24.27 -25.10
N VAL A 285 -12.82 -25.22 -24.65
CA VAL A 285 -12.88 -25.68 -23.26
C VAL A 285 -12.51 -27.15 -23.17
N TYR A 286 -11.42 -27.46 -22.46
CA TYR A 286 -10.99 -28.82 -22.17
C TYR A 286 -11.18 -29.12 -20.68
N LEU A 287 -11.90 -30.19 -20.39
CA LEU A 287 -12.15 -30.62 -19.02
C LEU A 287 -10.95 -31.39 -18.46
N LEU A 288 -10.51 -31.05 -17.27
CA LEU A 288 -9.57 -31.85 -16.48
C LEU A 288 -10.39 -32.71 -15.53
N THR A 289 -10.14 -34.01 -15.47
CA THR A 289 -11.04 -34.86 -14.66
C THR A 289 -10.44 -36.16 -14.18
N ALA A 290 -10.74 -36.52 -12.93
CA ALA A 290 -10.53 -37.86 -12.39
C ALA A 290 -11.72 -38.81 -12.68
N ILE A 291 -12.81 -38.31 -13.28
CA ILE A 291 -13.98 -39.12 -13.63
C ILE A 291 -13.63 -40.02 -14.83
N PRO A 292 -14.05 -41.30 -14.84
CA PRO A 292 -13.81 -42.19 -15.96
C PRO A 292 -14.25 -41.59 -17.31
N GLY A 293 -13.39 -41.64 -18.32
CA GLY A 293 -13.64 -41.02 -19.62
C GLY A 293 -14.94 -41.48 -20.29
N SER A 294 -15.37 -42.73 -20.04
CA SER A 294 -16.65 -43.26 -20.56
C SER A 294 -17.88 -42.53 -20.01
N GLU A 295 -17.81 -41.96 -18.81
CA GLU A 295 -18.88 -41.15 -18.22
C GLU A 295 -18.86 -39.72 -18.74
N VAL A 296 -17.67 -39.13 -18.85
CA VAL A 296 -17.47 -37.78 -19.39
C VAL A 296 -17.92 -37.74 -20.85
N GLN A 297 -17.59 -38.76 -21.64
CA GLN A 297 -17.95 -38.89 -23.05
C GLN A 297 -19.46 -38.85 -23.30
N LYS A 298 -20.27 -39.39 -22.38
CA LYS A 298 -21.74 -39.35 -22.47
C LYS A 298 -22.29 -37.93 -22.33
N LYS A 299 -21.62 -37.09 -21.53
CA LYS A 299 -22.05 -35.72 -21.24
C LYS A 299 -21.47 -34.69 -22.21
N LEU A 300 -20.39 -35.03 -22.92
CA LEU A 300 -19.61 -34.12 -23.77
C LEU A 300 -20.44 -33.37 -24.82
N ASN A 301 -21.37 -34.06 -25.47
CA ASN A 301 -22.25 -33.45 -26.47
C ASN A 301 -23.21 -32.43 -25.84
N ASP A 302 -23.75 -32.73 -24.66
CA ASP A 302 -24.72 -31.87 -23.98
C ASP A 302 -24.06 -30.61 -23.40
N ILE A 303 -22.81 -30.72 -22.95
CA ILE A 303 -22.03 -29.61 -22.39
C ILE A 303 -21.27 -28.81 -23.44
N LYS A 304 -21.17 -29.35 -24.67
CA LYS A 304 -20.42 -28.78 -25.81
C LYS A 304 -18.95 -28.49 -25.51
N ALA A 305 -18.32 -29.26 -24.62
CA ALA A 305 -16.88 -29.16 -24.39
C ALA A 305 -16.10 -29.62 -25.63
N ASP A 306 -14.91 -29.07 -25.84
CA ASP A 306 -14.06 -29.40 -26.98
C ASP A 306 -13.22 -30.67 -26.77
N GLY A 307 -13.10 -31.10 -25.51
CA GLY A 307 -12.42 -32.33 -25.14
C GLY A 307 -12.25 -32.48 -23.63
N TYR A 308 -11.49 -33.50 -23.24
CA TYR A 308 -11.12 -33.75 -21.85
C TYR A 308 -9.74 -34.38 -21.75
N ILE A 309 -9.11 -34.22 -20.59
CA ILE A 309 -7.84 -34.83 -20.18
C ILE A 309 -8.08 -35.52 -18.84
N LEU A 310 -7.68 -36.79 -18.74
CA LEU A 310 -7.85 -37.58 -17.53
C LEU A 310 -6.72 -37.30 -16.53
N LYS A 311 -7.08 -37.18 -15.25
CA LYS A 311 -6.15 -37.16 -14.12
C LYS A 311 -5.90 -38.61 -13.66
N PRO A 312 -4.65 -39.02 -13.37
CA PRO A 312 -3.41 -38.27 -13.58
C PRO A 312 -3.06 -38.17 -15.07
N PHE A 313 -2.44 -37.07 -15.47
CA PHE A 313 -2.02 -36.77 -16.84
C PHE A 313 -0.51 -36.63 -16.96
N ASP A 314 -0.01 -36.78 -18.18
CA ASP A 314 1.35 -36.46 -18.58
C ASP A 314 1.37 -35.17 -19.41
N PHE A 315 2.53 -34.50 -19.48
CA PHE A 315 2.69 -33.30 -20.32
C PHE A 315 2.39 -33.55 -21.81
N SER A 316 2.53 -34.80 -22.28
CA SER A 316 2.16 -35.19 -23.64
C SER A 316 0.67 -35.05 -23.94
N ASP A 317 -0.20 -35.15 -22.94
CA ASP A 317 -1.65 -35.10 -23.12
C ASP A 317 -2.13 -33.70 -23.54
N PHE A 318 -1.33 -32.68 -23.25
CA PHE A 318 -1.60 -31.29 -23.63
C PHE A 318 -1.09 -30.93 -25.03
N LYS A 319 -0.31 -31.80 -25.69
CA LYS A 319 0.23 -31.55 -27.05
C LYS A 319 -0.86 -31.20 -28.09
N PRO A 320 -2.05 -31.84 -28.11
CA PRO A 320 -3.10 -31.49 -29.05
C PRO A 320 -3.65 -30.07 -28.87
N LEU A 321 -3.46 -29.45 -27.68
CA LEU A 321 -4.05 -28.16 -27.36
C LEU A 321 -3.30 -26.97 -27.96
N PHE A 322 -2.01 -27.14 -28.30
CA PHE A 322 -1.19 -26.08 -28.86
C PHE A 322 -1.73 -25.54 -30.20
N LYS A 323 -2.57 -26.31 -30.90
CA LYS A 323 -3.27 -25.83 -32.12
C LYS A 323 -4.21 -24.64 -31.87
N TYR A 324 -4.65 -24.43 -30.63
CA TYR A 324 -5.50 -23.30 -30.25
C TYR A 324 -4.70 -22.08 -29.80
N LEU A 325 -3.40 -22.25 -29.51
CA LEU A 325 -2.56 -21.22 -28.90
C LEU A 325 -1.68 -20.49 -29.92
N ASN A 326 -1.46 -21.12 -31.09
CA ASN A 326 -0.60 -20.65 -32.19
C ASN A 326 -1.32 -19.79 -33.22
#